data_AF-A0A0B7ARS4-F1
#
_entry.id   AF-A0A0B7ARS4-F1
#
_cell.length_a   1.000
_cell.length_b   1.000
_cell.length_c   1.000
_cell.angle_alpha   90.00
_cell.angle_beta   90.00
_cell.angle_gamma   90.00
#
_symmetry.space_group_name_H-M   'P 1'
#
loop_
_entity.id
_entity.type
_entity.pdbx_description
1 polymer ?
#
loop_
_entity_poly.entity_id
_entity_poly.type
_entity_poly.pdbx_seq_one_letter_code
_entity_poly.pdbx_strand_id
1 'polypeptide(L)'
;DHSHTDHYQDDYNRRYASYDGYNAYYEGYGYDPYTYGYAYPGYDGYTQAYDQGRMTPPKYSYPHVRVSFGPSGQLVKVLPNRPKDGQPAILDILDIQMILESFPESEELRMFPGPMISSTHKKDVLLFCQQKARACAENITMMDRESAQLIWRFLELLIKQNGSVVGTDLSDLLLEG
;
A
#
# COMPACT_ATOMS: atom_id res chain seq x y z
N ASP A 1 -68.01 13.13 31.78
CA ASP A 1 -66.60 12.74 31.89
C ASP A 1 -66.41 11.47 31.08
N HIS A 2 -65.37 11.41 30.26
CA HIS A 2 -64.98 10.37 29.28
C HIS A 2 -65.38 10.54 27.79
N SER A 3 -64.34 10.39 26.97
CA SER A 3 -64.26 9.93 25.56
C SER A 3 -64.30 10.96 24.42
N HIS A 4 -63.12 11.47 24.04
CA HIS A 4 -62.86 12.01 22.70
C HIS A 4 -61.45 11.71 22.17
N THR A 5 -60.80 10.66 22.67
CA THR A 5 -59.40 10.33 22.34
C THR A 5 -59.17 8.95 21.72
N ASP A 6 -60.20 8.12 21.58
CA ASP A 6 -60.03 6.74 21.08
C ASP A 6 -60.09 6.63 19.55
N HIS A 7 -60.60 7.65 18.84
CA HIS A 7 -60.81 7.53 17.39
C HIS A 7 -59.55 7.70 16.52
N TYR A 8 -58.45 8.25 17.05
CA TYR A 8 -57.24 8.49 16.25
C TYR A 8 -56.24 7.32 16.26
N GLN A 9 -56.36 6.39 17.21
CA GLN A 9 -55.42 5.28 17.35
C GLN A 9 -55.71 4.15 16.33
N ASP A 10 -56.99 3.93 16.01
CA ASP A 10 -57.45 2.84 15.14
C ASP A 10 -57.11 3.05 13.66
N ASP A 11 -57.10 4.29 13.18
CA ASP A 11 -56.76 4.61 11.78
C ASP A 11 -55.27 4.46 11.48
N TYR A 12 -54.40 4.63 12.49
CA TYR A 12 -52.96 4.42 12.34
C TYR A 12 -52.63 2.93 12.18
N ASN A 13 -53.34 2.06 12.88
CA ASN A 13 -53.07 0.63 12.87
C ASN A 13 -53.62 -0.07 11.61
N ARG A 14 -54.64 0.50 10.97
CA ARG A 14 -55.27 -0.07 9.77
C ARG A 14 -54.50 0.17 8.46
N ARG A 15 -53.59 1.16 8.43
CA ARG A 15 -52.78 1.49 7.23
C ARG A 15 -51.49 0.69 7.06
N TYR A 16 -51.07 -0.07 8.07
CA TYR A 16 -49.87 -0.93 8.00
C TYR A 16 -50.14 -2.41 7.72
N ALA A 17 -51.42 -2.80 7.60
CA ALA A 17 -51.81 -4.14 7.22
C ALA A 17 -52.05 -4.23 5.71
N SER A 18 -50.96 -4.32 4.92
CA SER A 18 -50.90 -5.01 3.61
C SER A 18 -49.71 -4.48 2.80
N TYR A 19 -48.53 -5.01 3.09
CA TYR A 19 -47.40 -5.02 2.15
C TYR A 19 -46.76 -6.42 2.13
N ASP A 20 -47.57 -7.47 2.30
CA ASP A 20 -47.14 -8.88 2.23
C ASP A 20 -46.84 -9.36 0.80
N GLY A 21 -47.14 -8.55 -0.22
CA GLY A 21 -47.08 -8.98 -1.62
C GLY A 21 -45.68 -9.07 -2.23
N TYR A 22 -44.65 -8.48 -1.61
CA TYR A 22 -43.31 -8.39 -2.22
C TYR A 22 -42.30 -9.38 -1.62
N ASN A 23 -42.67 -10.11 -0.57
CA ASN A 23 -41.74 -10.97 0.17
C ASN A 23 -41.47 -12.32 -0.52
N ALA A 24 -42.38 -12.78 -1.36
CA ALA A 24 -42.34 -14.13 -1.94
C ALA A 24 -41.25 -14.34 -3.01
N TYR A 25 -40.63 -13.27 -3.56
CA TYR A 25 -39.65 -13.42 -4.64
C TYR A 25 -38.21 -13.70 -4.15
N TYR A 26 -37.90 -13.44 -2.88
CA TYR A 26 -36.52 -13.47 -2.35
C TYR A 26 -36.26 -14.56 -1.29
N GLU A 27 -37.30 -15.27 -0.83
CA GLU A 27 -37.18 -16.36 0.16
C GLU A 27 -36.24 -17.50 -0.27
N GLY A 28 -36.00 -17.68 -1.58
CA GLY A 28 -35.12 -18.74 -2.10
C GLY A 28 -33.61 -18.43 -2.03
N TYR A 29 -33.22 -17.17 -1.85
CA TYR A 29 -31.83 -16.73 -2.00
C TYR A 29 -31.21 -16.13 -0.72
N GLY A 30 -31.96 -16.09 0.39
CA GLY A 30 -31.45 -15.63 1.69
C GLY A 30 -30.90 -14.19 1.70
N TYR A 31 -31.25 -13.38 0.71
CA TYR A 31 -30.81 -12.00 0.58
C TYR A 31 -31.97 -11.07 0.88
N ASP A 32 -31.98 -10.53 2.10
CA ASP A 32 -32.85 -9.42 2.49
C ASP A 32 -32.01 -8.11 2.43
N PRO A 33 -32.31 -7.20 1.49
CA PRO A 33 -31.57 -5.94 1.34
C PRO A 33 -31.70 -5.00 2.54
N TYR A 34 -32.61 -5.27 3.48
CA TYR A 34 -32.81 -4.54 4.72
C TYR A 34 -32.23 -5.25 5.95
N THR A 35 -31.82 -6.52 5.81
CA THR A 35 -31.09 -7.26 6.85
C THR A 35 -29.61 -7.33 6.47
N TYR A 36 -28.84 -6.33 6.89
CA TYR A 36 -27.38 -6.34 6.79
C TYR A 36 -26.79 -7.27 7.87
N GLY A 37 -26.76 -8.57 7.57
CA GLY A 37 -26.19 -9.60 8.43
C GLY A 37 -25.28 -10.55 7.66
N TYR A 38 -24.07 -10.11 7.28
CA TYR A 38 -23.04 -11.04 6.82
C TYR A 38 -22.34 -11.64 8.04
N ALA A 39 -22.85 -12.78 8.53
CA ALA A 39 -22.23 -13.55 9.59
C ALA A 39 -21.09 -14.41 9.01
N TYR A 40 -19.83 -14.01 9.26
CA TYR A 40 -18.70 -14.93 9.18
C TYR A 40 -18.67 -15.78 10.48
N PRO A 41 -18.46 -17.11 10.41
CA PRO A 41 -18.49 -17.95 11.60
C PRO A 41 -17.34 -17.58 12.55
N GLY A 42 -17.67 -17.18 13.78
CA GLY A 42 -16.69 -16.87 14.83
C GLY A 42 -16.67 -15.42 15.33
N TYR A 43 -17.56 -14.56 14.86
CA TYR A 43 -17.74 -13.21 15.40
C TYR A 43 -19.21 -12.97 15.75
N ASP A 44 -19.51 -12.84 17.05
CA ASP A 44 -20.85 -12.55 17.54
C ASP A 44 -21.35 -11.21 16.97
N GLY A 45 -22.57 -11.24 16.43
CA GLY A 45 -23.14 -10.20 15.60
C GLY A 45 -23.36 -8.88 16.33
N TYR A 46 -22.67 -7.84 15.87
CA TYR A 46 -23.02 -6.45 16.16
C TYR A 46 -23.85 -5.91 14.99
N THR A 47 -25.17 -6.04 15.09
CA THR A 47 -26.11 -5.30 14.23
C THR A 47 -25.90 -3.81 14.48
N GLN A 48 -25.30 -3.11 13.51
CA GLN A 48 -25.19 -1.65 13.50
C GLN A 48 -26.59 -1.06 13.31
N ALA A 49 -27.21 -0.57 14.39
CA ALA A 49 -28.28 0.40 14.27
C ALA A 49 -27.65 1.70 13.76
N TYR A 50 -27.83 2.00 12.49
CA TYR A 50 -27.48 3.30 11.91
C TYR A 50 -28.43 4.36 12.48
N ASP A 51 -27.88 5.41 13.10
CA ASP A 51 -28.62 6.63 13.40
C ASP A 51 -29.33 7.11 12.12
N GLN A 52 -30.63 7.40 12.22
CA GLN A 52 -31.55 7.78 11.14
C GLN A 52 -31.22 9.16 10.48
N GLY A 53 -29.95 9.55 10.41
CA GLY A 53 -29.52 10.89 9.99
C GLY A 53 -28.80 10.98 8.64
N ARG A 54 -28.33 9.87 8.05
CA ARG A 54 -27.70 9.90 6.71
C ARG A 54 -28.40 8.94 5.76
N MET A 55 -29.05 9.50 4.74
CA MET A 55 -29.60 8.75 3.60
C MET A 55 -28.50 8.25 2.63
N THR A 56 -27.28 8.75 2.76
CA THR A 56 -26.13 8.28 1.96
C THR A 56 -25.39 7.20 2.74
N PRO A 57 -25.30 5.97 2.20
CA PRO A 57 -24.50 4.91 2.80
C PRO A 57 -23.03 5.37 2.97
N PRO A 58 -22.38 4.99 4.08
CA PRO A 58 -20.97 5.30 4.26
C PRO A 58 -20.13 4.58 3.21
N LYS A 59 -19.06 5.23 2.70
CA LYS A 59 -18.09 4.58 1.81
C LYS A 59 -17.43 3.36 2.46
N TYR A 60 -17.24 3.41 3.78
CA TYR A 60 -16.68 2.33 4.59
C TYR A 60 -17.54 2.12 5.84
N SER A 61 -18.08 0.92 6.02
CA SER A 61 -18.91 0.56 7.18
C SER A 61 -18.10 0.09 8.40
N TYR A 62 -16.82 -0.23 8.18
CA TYR A 62 -15.89 -0.68 9.20
C TYR A 62 -14.60 0.16 9.20
N PRO A 63 -13.98 0.40 10.37
CA PRO A 63 -12.65 0.98 10.44
C PRO A 63 -11.65 0.09 9.71
N HIS A 64 -10.67 0.71 9.09
CA HIS A 64 -9.60 0.03 8.38
C HIS A 64 -8.26 0.69 8.73
N VAL A 65 -7.18 -0.07 8.56
CA VAL A 65 -5.83 0.45 8.74
C VAL A 65 -5.61 1.59 7.74
N ARG A 66 -5.04 2.69 8.21
CA ARG A 66 -4.57 3.77 7.35
C ARG A 66 -3.07 3.96 7.56
N VAL A 67 -2.34 4.11 6.46
CA VAL A 67 -0.90 4.38 6.49
C VAL A 67 -0.60 5.68 5.75
N SER A 68 0.31 6.48 6.29
CA SER A 68 0.80 7.71 5.66
C SER A 68 2.28 7.96 5.94
N PHE A 69 2.96 8.59 4.99
CA PHE A 69 4.35 9.03 5.15
C PHE A 69 4.41 10.35 5.92
N GLY A 70 5.28 10.39 6.93
CA GLY A 70 5.63 11.58 7.68
C GLY A 70 6.79 12.35 7.04
N PRO A 71 6.96 13.64 7.35
CA PRO A 71 7.97 14.51 6.73
C PRO A 71 9.41 14.14 7.11
N SER A 72 9.61 13.38 8.19
CA SER A 72 10.90 13.01 8.75
C SER A 72 11.31 11.57 8.43
N GLY A 73 10.77 10.97 7.36
CA GLY A 73 11.06 9.57 7.01
C GLY A 73 10.36 8.56 7.93
N GLN A 74 9.21 8.94 8.50
CA GLN A 74 8.40 8.09 9.36
C GLN A 74 7.24 7.49 8.58
N LEU A 75 6.81 6.30 8.97
CA LEU A 75 5.56 5.70 8.52
C LEU A 75 4.57 5.72 9.69
N VAL A 76 3.46 6.42 9.53
CA VAL A 76 2.39 6.49 10.53
C VAL A 76 1.29 5.51 10.14
N LYS A 77 1.09 4.47 10.95
CA LYS A 77 0.07 3.44 10.76
C LYS A 77 -0.99 3.60 11.84
N VAL A 78 -2.20 3.97 11.44
CA VAL A 78 -3.37 4.05 12.32
C VAL A 78 -4.09 2.71 12.32
N LEU A 79 -4.29 2.13 13.50
CA LEU A 79 -5.00 0.86 13.67
C LEU A 79 -6.52 1.05 13.50
N PRO A 80 -7.27 0.00 13.11
CA PRO A 80 -8.70 0.08 12.82
C PRO A 80 -9.55 0.11 14.12
N ASN A 81 -9.17 0.94 15.08
CA ASN A 81 -9.88 1.07 16.34
C ASN A 81 -11.11 2.00 16.19
N ARG A 82 -12.06 1.87 17.11
CA ARG A 82 -13.30 2.68 17.17
C ARG A 82 -13.33 3.59 18.40
N PRO A 83 -12.82 4.83 18.30
CA PRO A 83 -12.93 5.82 19.37
C PRO A 83 -14.36 6.09 19.86
N LYS A 84 -15.35 5.98 18.96
CA LYS A 84 -16.77 6.15 19.31
C LYS A 84 -17.30 5.03 20.20
N ASP A 85 -16.75 3.83 20.09
CA ASP A 85 -17.13 2.67 20.89
C ASP A 85 -16.28 2.58 22.17
N GLY A 86 -15.58 3.67 22.54
CA GLY A 86 -14.70 3.73 23.71
C GLY A 86 -13.33 3.08 23.52
N GLN A 87 -13.01 2.56 22.32
CA GLN A 87 -11.68 2.01 22.07
C GLN A 87 -10.65 3.13 21.94
N PRO A 88 -9.44 3.00 22.52
CA PRO A 88 -8.41 4.02 22.35
C PRO A 88 -7.97 4.13 20.89
N ALA A 89 -7.70 5.35 20.43
CA ALA A 89 -7.04 5.57 19.14
C ALA A 89 -5.58 5.14 19.26
N ILE A 90 -5.20 4.07 18.55
CA ILE A 90 -3.82 3.55 18.56
C ILE A 90 -3.20 3.79 17.20
N LEU A 91 -1.96 4.27 17.21
CA LEU A 91 -1.13 4.44 16.04
C LEU A 91 0.29 3.94 16.32
N ASP A 92 0.89 3.34 15.30
CA ASP A 92 2.29 2.93 15.29
C ASP A 92 3.08 3.97 14.46
N ILE A 93 4.21 4.44 14.99
CA ILE A 93 5.16 5.28 14.26
C ILE A 93 6.40 4.44 14.01
N LEU A 94 6.70 4.19 12.74
CA LEU A 94 7.86 3.41 12.34
C LEU A 94 8.88 4.29 11.61
N ASP A 95 10.16 4.03 11.82
CA ASP A 95 11.23 4.62 11.01
C ASP A 95 11.36 3.84 9.70
N ILE A 96 11.26 4.54 8.58
CA ILE A 96 11.41 3.94 7.25
C ILE A 96 12.81 3.36 7.07
N GLN A 97 13.85 3.96 7.66
CA GLN A 97 15.21 3.42 7.54
C GLN A 97 15.32 2.02 8.14
N MET A 98 14.70 1.82 9.30
CA MET A 98 14.67 0.51 9.96
C MET A 98 13.86 -0.51 9.16
N ILE A 99 12.77 -0.08 8.52
CA ILE A 99 12.00 -0.94 7.62
C ILE A 99 12.85 -1.32 6.40
N LEU A 100 13.55 -0.36 5.81
CA LEU A 100 14.34 -0.54 4.60
C LEU A 100 15.56 -1.45 4.80
N GLU A 101 16.14 -1.51 6.00
CA GLU A 101 17.25 -2.42 6.32
C GLU A 101 16.95 -3.89 6.04
N SER A 102 15.67 -4.29 6.05
CA SER A 102 15.25 -5.66 5.71
C SER A 102 15.30 -5.97 4.21
N PHE A 103 15.49 -4.95 3.35
CA PHE A 103 15.49 -5.07 1.90
C PHE A 103 16.91 -4.92 1.34
N PRO A 104 17.43 -5.93 0.61
CA PRO A 104 18.78 -5.87 0.05
C PRO A 104 18.98 -4.74 -0.96
N GLU A 105 17.92 -4.31 -1.65
CA GLU A 105 17.94 -3.19 -2.60
C GLU A 105 18.27 -1.85 -1.90
N SER A 106 17.95 -1.73 -0.61
CA SER A 106 18.29 -0.53 0.16
C SER A 106 19.80 -0.38 0.34
N GLU A 107 20.52 -1.49 0.46
CA GLU A 107 21.97 -1.51 0.60
C GLU A 107 22.64 -1.06 -0.69
N GLU A 108 22.12 -1.46 -1.84
CA GLU A 108 22.58 -0.98 -3.14
C GLU A 108 22.48 0.56 -3.26
N LEU A 109 21.38 1.15 -2.78
CA LEU A 109 21.19 2.60 -2.76
C LEU A 109 22.16 3.29 -1.79
N ARG A 110 22.45 2.68 -0.65
CA ARG A 110 23.41 3.20 0.35
C ARG A 110 24.86 3.17 -0.15
N MET A 111 25.22 2.16 -0.95
CA MET A 111 26.54 2.02 -1.55
C MET A 111 26.80 3.03 -2.68
N PHE A 112 25.76 3.67 -3.24
CA PHE A 112 25.95 4.68 -4.27
C PHE A 112 26.75 5.87 -3.71
N PRO A 113 27.76 6.39 -4.45
CA PRO A 113 28.69 7.41 -3.95
C PRO A 113 28.08 8.82 -3.89
N GLY A 114 26.95 8.95 -3.18
CA GLY A 114 26.24 10.20 -2.93
C GLY A 114 25.79 10.93 -4.19
N PRO A 115 25.26 12.14 -4.07
CA PRO A 115 25.00 12.99 -5.22
C PRO A 115 26.32 13.22 -5.97
N MET A 116 26.34 13.00 -7.29
CA MET A 116 27.52 13.24 -8.13
C MET A 116 27.76 14.75 -8.33
N ILE A 117 28.16 15.42 -7.26
CA ILE A 117 28.50 16.85 -7.24
C ILE A 117 29.98 17.06 -7.60
N SER A 118 30.38 18.30 -7.84
CA SER A 118 31.73 18.67 -8.24
C SER A 118 32.84 18.22 -7.27
N SER A 119 32.51 17.96 -6.00
CA SER A 119 33.46 17.44 -5.00
C SER A 119 33.59 15.91 -5.00
N THR A 120 32.79 15.19 -5.78
CA THR A 120 32.85 13.73 -5.85
C THR A 120 34.16 13.31 -6.51
N HIS A 121 34.96 12.49 -5.84
CA HIS A 121 36.22 12.05 -6.41
C HIS A 121 35.96 11.01 -7.51
N LYS A 122 36.58 11.24 -8.68
CA LYS A 122 36.58 10.31 -9.81
C LYS A 122 36.93 8.87 -9.38
N LYS A 123 37.85 8.72 -8.43
CA LYS A 123 38.28 7.43 -7.91
C LYS A 123 37.16 6.65 -7.24
N ASP A 124 36.27 7.33 -6.52
CA ASP A 124 35.18 6.69 -5.77
C ASP A 124 34.12 6.16 -6.72
N VAL A 125 33.81 6.93 -7.77
CA VAL A 125 32.90 6.51 -8.84
C VAL A 125 33.49 5.35 -9.63
N LEU A 126 34.80 5.37 -9.93
CA LEU A 126 35.48 4.25 -10.57
C LEU A 126 35.41 2.97 -9.73
N LEU A 127 35.68 3.09 -8.42
CA LEU A 127 35.63 1.95 -7.51
C LEU A 127 34.21 1.38 -7.43
N PHE A 128 33.18 2.25 -7.39
CA PHE A 128 31.79 1.84 -7.42
C PHE A 128 31.44 1.05 -8.69
N CYS A 129 31.80 1.57 -9.88
CA CYS A 129 31.57 0.86 -11.14
C CYS A 129 32.30 -0.50 -11.19
N GLN A 130 33.52 -0.58 -10.68
CA GLN A 130 34.29 -1.83 -10.60
C GLN A 130 33.63 -2.86 -9.69
N GLN A 131 33.12 -2.42 -8.52
CA GLN A 131 32.38 -3.29 -7.60
C GLN A 131 31.10 -3.82 -8.24
N LYS A 132 30.35 -2.96 -8.95
CA LYS A 132 29.13 -3.36 -9.67
C LYS A 132 29.41 -4.33 -10.81
N ALA A 133 30.45 -4.08 -11.62
CA ALA A 133 30.87 -5.00 -12.67
C ALA A 133 31.23 -6.38 -12.10
N ARG A 134 31.94 -6.42 -10.96
CA ARG A 134 32.28 -7.66 -10.25
C ARG A 134 31.04 -8.37 -9.73
N ALA A 135 30.13 -7.64 -9.08
CA ALA A 135 28.89 -8.20 -8.54
C ALA A 135 28.03 -8.83 -9.63
N CYS A 136 27.95 -8.20 -10.82
CA CYS A 136 27.31 -8.81 -11.99
C CYS A 136 28.02 -10.11 -12.39
N ALA A 137 29.35 -10.09 -12.56
CA ALA A 137 30.12 -11.27 -12.96
C ALA A 137 29.94 -12.48 -12.01
N GLU A 138 29.89 -12.21 -10.70
CA GLU A 138 29.73 -13.22 -9.64
C GLU A 138 28.28 -13.72 -9.51
N ASN A 139 27.28 -12.92 -9.93
CA ASN A 139 25.88 -13.30 -9.86
C ASN A 139 25.47 -14.20 -11.05
N ILE A 140 25.71 -15.51 -10.90
CA ILE A 140 25.38 -16.53 -11.90
C ILE A 140 23.87 -16.68 -12.20
N THR A 141 23.01 -16.14 -11.34
CA THR A 141 21.55 -16.22 -11.50
C THR A 141 20.96 -15.02 -12.24
N MET A 142 21.78 -14.00 -12.51
CA MET A 142 21.36 -12.79 -13.23
C MET A 142 21.11 -13.10 -14.71
N MET A 143 19.96 -12.62 -15.21
CA MET A 143 19.67 -12.63 -16.64
C MET A 143 20.57 -11.61 -17.36
N ASP A 144 21.11 -11.98 -18.52
CA ASP A 144 22.01 -11.15 -19.33
C ASP A 144 23.21 -10.59 -18.53
N ARG A 145 23.80 -11.46 -17.71
CA ARG A 145 24.93 -11.15 -16.82
C ARG A 145 26.10 -10.48 -17.55
N GLU A 146 26.47 -11.01 -18.72
CA GLU A 146 27.58 -10.52 -19.54
C GLU A 146 27.29 -9.10 -20.03
N SER A 147 26.06 -8.84 -20.49
CA SER A 147 25.61 -7.50 -20.91
C SER A 147 25.62 -6.51 -19.74
N ALA A 148 25.12 -6.92 -18.57
CA ALA A 148 25.11 -6.08 -17.38
C ALA A 148 26.54 -5.73 -16.92
N GLN A 149 27.43 -6.72 -16.89
CA GLN A 149 28.85 -6.51 -16.60
C GLN A 149 29.49 -5.54 -17.60
N LEU A 150 29.24 -5.74 -18.90
CA LEU A 150 29.77 -4.91 -19.97
C LEU A 150 29.37 -3.43 -19.80
N ILE A 151 28.11 -3.15 -19.44
CA ILE A 151 27.64 -1.78 -19.17
C ILE A 151 28.47 -1.13 -18.06
N TRP A 152 28.72 -1.84 -16.95
CA TRP A 152 29.52 -1.30 -15.85
C TRP A 152 30.98 -1.06 -16.24
N ARG A 153 31.56 -1.94 -17.06
CA ARG A 153 32.91 -1.75 -17.61
C ARG A 153 32.99 -0.60 -18.60
N PHE A 154 31.94 -0.39 -19.38
CA PHE A 154 31.83 0.75 -20.27
C PHE A 154 31.75 2.07 -19.49
N LEU A 155 30.97 2.13 -18.40
CA LEU A 155 30.95 3.29 -17.51
C LEU A 155 32.33 3.55 -16.88
N GLU A 156 33.03 2.50 -16.44
CA GLU A 156 34.39 2.59 -15.94
C GLU A 156 35.35 3.21 -16.98
N LEU A 157 35.26 2.77 -18.24
CA LEU A 157 36.05 3.29 -19.37
C LEU A 157 35.79 4.79 -19.61
N LEU A 158 34.50 5.17 -19.70
CA LEU A 158 34.08 6.55 -19.87
C LEU A 158 34.63 7.46 -18.76
N ILE A 159 34.54 7.00 -17.50
CA ILE A 159 35.06 7.76 -16.37
C ILE A 159 36.58 7.87 -16.46
N LYS A 160 37.30 6.75 -16.73
CA LYS A 160 38.77 6.74 -16.86
C LYS A 160 39.25 7.74 -17.89
N GLN A 161 38.59 7.82 -19.05
CA GLN A 161 38.98 8.67 -20.17
C GLN A 161 38.30 10.05 -20.17
N ASN A 162 37.57 10.41 -19.12
CA ASN A 162 36.81 11.68 -19.03
C ASN A 162 35.87 11.88 -20.25
N GLY A 163 35.26 10.81 -20.72
CA GLY A 163 34.36 10.80 -21.87
C GLY A 163 35.04 10.77 -23.25
N SER A 164 36.38 10.81 -23.32
CA SER A 164 37.13 10.76 -24.59
C SER A 164 37.51 9.32 -24.95
N VAL A 165 36.57 8.57 -25.50
CA VAL A 165 36.75 7.17 -25.91
C VAL A 165 37.02 7.05 -27.41
N VAL A 166 38.01 6.25 -27.81
CA VAL A 166 38.31 5.94 -29.22
C VAL A 166 37.65 4.61 -29.59
N GLY A 167 37.28 4.41 -30.87
CA GLY A 167 36.63 3.18 -31.34
C GLY A 167 37.44 1.89 -31.09
N THR A 168 38.76 1.98 -30.97
CA THR A 168 39.62 0.87 -30.56
C THR A 168 39.34 0.44 -29.13
N ASP A 169 39.20 1.39 -28.19
CA ASP A 169 38.91 1.11 -26.78
C ASP A 169 37.56 0.39 -26.61
N LEU A 170 36.57 0.77 -27.41
CA LEU A 170 35.26 0.10 -27.45
C LEU A 170 35.36 -1.31 -28.02
N SER A 171 36.18 -1.50 -29.04
CA SER A 171 36.38 -2.81 -29.68
C SER A 171 37.08 -3.76 -28.72
N ASP A 172 38.14 -3.30 -28.06
CA ASP A 172 38.87 -4.07 -27.05
C ASP A 172 37.93 -4.45 -25.89
N LEU A 173 37.12 -3.49 -25.41
CA LEU A 173 36.15 -3.75 -24.35
C LEU A 173 35.10 -4.83 -24.72
N LEU A 174 34.61 -4.81 -25.97
CA LEU A 174 33.65 -5.81 -26.46
C LEU A 174 34.29 -7.18 -26.69
N LEU A 175 35.59 -7.23 -26.97
CA LEU A 175 36.33 -8.49 -27.16
C LEU A 175 36.78 -9.12 -25.84
N GLU A 176 36.96 -8.31 -24.79
CA GLU A 176 37.27 -8.77 -23.43
C GLU A 176 36.03 -9.23 -22.62
N GLY A 177 34.83 -8.82 -23.04
CA GLY A 177 33.54 -9.14 -22.40
C GLY A 177 32.91 -10.43 -22.89
#